data_AF-A0A7S6VUS8-F1
#
_entry.id   AF-A0A7S6VUS8-F1
#
_cell.length_a   1.000
_cell.length_b   1.000
_cell.length_c   1.000
_cell.angle_alpha   90.00
_cell.angle_beta   90.00
_cell.angle_gamma   90.00
#
_symmetry.space_group_name_H-M   'P 1'
#
loop_
_entity.id
_entity.type
_entity.pdbx_description
1 polymer ?
#
loop_
_entity_poly.entity_id
_entity_poly.type
_entity_poly.pdbx_seq_one_letter_code
_entity_poly.pdbx_strand_id
1 'polypeptide(L)' 'MPSSFVEMTNRQTQKTAYNLFTISKNLWRTKMVMAGQKPGTGFYFCVNCGHRTYLEIGTDRLPPCTKCLGNQFNNKNA' A
#
# COMPACT_ATOMS: atom_id res chain seq x y z
N MET A 1 -25.73 -17.17 39.56
CA MET A 1 -25.46 -17.25 38.11
C MET A 1 -25.61 -15.87 37.49
N PRO A 2 -24.51 -15.26 37.02
CA PRO A 2 -24.56 -14.47 35.80
C PRO A 2 -23.34 -14.79 34.92
N SER A 3 -23.43 -15.85 34.11
CA SER A 3 -22.30 -16.33 33.29
C SER A 3 -22.24 -15.71 31.88
N SER A 4 -23.10 -14.74 31.56
CA SER A 4 -23.33 -14.32 30.17
C SER A 4 -22.75 -12.94 29.80
N PHE A 5 -22.46 -12.08 30.79
CA PHE A 5 -22.09 -10.67 30.52
C PHE A 5 -20.57 -10.44 30.37
N VAL A 6 -19.75 -11.27 31.02
CA VAL A 6 -18.27 -11.16 31.01
C VAL A 6 -17.66 -11.69 29.69
N GLU A 7 -18.33 -12.60 28.99
CA GLU A 7 -17.86 -13.14 27.70
C GLU A 7 -18.09 -12.18 26.52
N MET A 8 -19.07 -11.29 26.60
CA MET A 8 -19.37 -10.33 25.53
C MET A 8 -18.33 -9.19 25.45
N THR A 9 -17.84 -8.69 26.60
CA THR A 9 -16.84 -7.62 26.64
C THR A 9 -15.46 -8.08 26.15
N ASN A 10 -15.09 -9.33 26.40
CA ASN A 10 -13.81 -9.91 25.96
C ASN A 10 -13.76 -10.12 24.43
N ARG A 11 -14.90 -10.47 23.82
CA ARG A 11 -14.98 -10.66 22.37
C ARG A 11 -14.94 -9.32 21.62
N GLN A 12 -15.48 -8.24 22.18
CA GLN A 12 -15.38 -6.90 21.57
C GLN A 12 -13.98 -6.28 21.68
N THR A 13 -13.24 -6.48 22.77
CA THR A 13 -11.85 -6.00 22.90
C THR A 13 -10.87 -6.73 21.99
N GLN A 14 -11.03 -8.05 21.82
CA GLN A 14 -10.26 -8.82 20.83
C GLN A 14 -10.53 -8.33 19.39
N LYS A 15 -11.76 -7.90 19.10
CA LYS A 15 -12.15 -7.39 17.78
C LYS A 15 -11.53 -6.06 17.38
N THR A 16 -11.41 -5.16 18.32
CA THR A 16 -10.78 -3.85 18.09
C THR A 16 -9.25 -3.99 17.96
N ALA A 17 -8.65 -4.89 18.74
CA ALA A 17 -7.21 -5.14 18.70
C ALA A 17 -6.75 -5.74 17.37
N TYR A 18 -7.43 -6.76 16.83
CA TYR A 18 -7.05 -7.30 15.51
C TYR A 18 -7.28 -6.29 14.38
N ASN A 19 -8.30 -5.43 14.47
CA ASN A 19 -8.59 -4.45 13.43
C ASN A 19 -7.50 -3.37 13.37
N LEU A 20 -7.08 -2.83 14.53
CA LEU A 20 -5.96 -1.89 14.58
C LEU A 20 -4.64 -2.51 14.12
N PHE A 21 -4.37 -3.76 14.50
CA PHE A 21 -3.14 -4.45 14.10
C PHE A 21 -3.08 -4.71 12.58
N THR A 22 -4.22 -4.97 11.95
CA THR A 22 -4.31 -5.19 10.50
C THR A 22 -4.20 -3.87 9.73
N ILE A 23 -4.79 -2.78 10.23
CA ILE A 23 -4.66 -1.44 9.60
C ILE A 23 -3.20 -0.97 9.63
N SER A 24 -2.50 -1.17 10.75
CA SER A 24 -1.10 -0.73 10.91
C SER A 24 -0.13 -1.41 9.95
N LYS A 25 -0.33 -2.70 9.61
CA LYS A 25 0.57 -3.44 8.69
C LYS A 25 0.46 -3.01 7.22
N ASN A 26 -0.66 -2.40 6.83
CA ASN A 26 -0.93 -2.03 5.44
C ASN A 26 -0.28 -0.71 5.03
N LEU A 27 0.14 0.11 6.01
CA LEU A 27 0.67 1.46 5.77
C LEU A 27 2.19 1.48 5.49
N TRP A 28 2.94 0.44 5.90
CA TRP A 28 4.41 0.40 5.77
C TRP A 28 4.93 -0.33 4.52
N ARG A 29 4.07 -1.02 3.76
CA ARG A 29 4.50 -1.81 2.59
C ARG A 29 4.52 -0.99 1.30
N THR A 30 3.95 0.20 1.33
CA THR A 30 3.73 1.02 0.14
C THR A 30 4.91 1.96 -0.08
N LYS A 31 5.93 1.52 -0.84
CA LYS A 31 7.09 2.36 -1.12
C LYS A 31 6.73 3.36 -2.24
N MET A 32 6.67 4.63 -1.87
CA MET A 32 6.50 5.72 -2.83
C MET A 32 7.77 5.89 -3.66
N VAL A 33 7.60 6.03 -4.97
CA VAL A 33 8.67 6.16 -5.96
C VAL A 33 8.39 7.38 -6.81
N MET A 34 9.42 8.18 -7.09
CA MET A 34 9.29 9.33 -7.98
C MET A 34 9.78 9.03 -9.39
N ALA A 35 9.16 9.65 -10.39
CA ALA A 35 9.67 9.67 -11.76
C ALA A 35 11.11 10.21 -11.78
N GLY A 36 11.95 9.60 -12.60
CA GLY A 36 13.37 9.91 -12.72
C GLY A 36 14.27 9.08 -11.80
N GLN A 37 13.72 8.44 -10.76
CA GLN A 37 14.48 7.48 -9.96
C GLN A 37 14.60 6.12 -10.66
N LYS A 38 15.54 5.30 -10.17
CA LYS A 38 15.78 3.93 -10.63
C LYS A 38 15.31 2.94 -9.56
N PRO A 39 13.99 2.70 -9.45
CA PRO A 39 13.43 1.82 -8.43
C PRO A 39 13.68 0.32 -8.70
N GLY A 40 14.14 -0.04 -9.91
CA GLY A 40 14.31 -1.42 -10.36
C GLY A 40 13.18 -1.90 -11.25
N THR A 41 13.31 -3.11 -11.79
CA THR A 41 12.27 -3.77 -12.61
C THR A 41 11.03 -4.04 -11.77
N GLY A 42 9.85 -3.74 -12.31
CA GLY A 42 8.59 -3.97 -11.58
C GLY A 42 7.40 -3.19 -12.10
N PHE A 43 6.27 -3.34 -11.41
CA PHE A 43 5.03 -2.64 -11.70
C PHE A 43 4.89 -1.39 -10.82
N TYR A 44 4.65 -0.26 -11.47
CA TYR A 44 4.48 1.04 -10.84
C TYR A 44 3.10 1.60 -11.17
N PHE A 45 2.38 2.03 -10.14
CA PHE A 45 1.06 2.62 -10.29
C PHE A 45 1.14 4.11 -9.96
N CYS A 46 0.81 4.97 -10.93
CA CYS A 46 0.77 6.39 -10.65
C CYS A 46 -0.36 6.72 -9.65
N VAL A 47 -0.05 7.49 -8.61
CA VAL A 47 -1.04 7.86 -7.59
C VAL A 47 -2.07 8.88 -8.09
N ASN A 48 -1.74 9.66 -9.12
CA ASN A 48 -2.64 10.67 -9.70
C ASN A 48 -3.59 10.05 -10.74
N CYS A 49 -3.03 9.34 -11.72
CA CYS A 49 -3.77 8.83 -12.88
C CYS A 49 -4.22 7.36 -12.72
N GLY A 50 -3.69 6.63 -11.73
CA GLY A 50 -3.89 5.17 -11.59
C GLY A 50 -3.24 4.36 -12.71
N HIS A 51 -2.42 4.98 -13.57
CA HIS A 51 -1.81 4.31 -14.71
C HIS A 51 -0.73 3.32 -14.26
N ARG A 52 -0.80 2.10 -14.78
CA ARG A 52 0.22 1.07 -14.59
C ARG A 52 1.36 1.29 -15.58
N THR A 53 2.58 1.34 -15.08
CA THR A 53 3.82 1.42 -15.85
C THR A 53 4.66 0.21 -15.47
N TYR A 54 5.07 -0.58 -16.46
CA TYR A 54 5.97 -1.71 -16.24
C TYR A 54 7.38 -1.28 -16.66
N LEU A 55 8.34 -1.41 -15.75
CA LEU A 55 9.76 -1.30 -16.08
C LEU A 55 10.30 -2.71 -16.22
N GLU A 56 10.66 -3.06 -17.45
CA GLU A 56 11.37 -4.30 -17.79
C GLU A 56 12.85 -4.23 -17.38
N ILE A 57 13.47 -3.05 -17.57
CA ILE A 57 14.89 -2.81 -17.30
C ILE A 57 15.01 -1.94 -16.04
N GLY A 58 15.55 -2.52 -14.97
CA GLY A 58 15.73 -1.83 -13.68
C GLY A 58 16.81 -0.76 -13.67
N THR A 59 17.56 -0.61 -14.77
CA THR A 59 18.58 0.44 -14.93
C THR A 59 18.03 1.71 -15.56
N ASP A 60 16.83 1.68 -16.15
CA ASP A 60 16.20 2.84 -16.77
C ASP A 60 15.54 3.77 -15.76
N ARG A 61 15.52 5.06 -16.11
CA ARG A 61 14.86 6.09 -15.31
C ARG A 61 13.36 5.97 -15.51
N LEU A 62 12.59 5.91 -14.41
CA LEU A 62 11.13 5.86 -14.48
C LEU A 62 10.58 7.11 -15.19
N PRO A 63 9.93 7.01 -16.36
CA PRO A 63 9.38 8.19 -17.03
C PRO A 63 8.18 8.77 -16.25
N PRO A 64 7.86 10.06 -16.42
CA PRO A 64 6.65 10.66 -15.84
C PRO A 64 5.36 10.03 -16.40
N CYS A 65 4.23 10.08 -15.67
CA CYS A 65 2.96 9.51 -16.16
C CYS A 65 2.56 10.23 -17.46
N THR A 66 2.44 9.49 -18.57
CA THR A 66 2.03 10.03 -19.87
C THR A 66 0.60 10.59 -19.87
N LYS A 67 -0.24 10.21 -18.89
CA LYS A 67 -1.63 10.68 -18.79
C LYS A 67 -1.81 11.98 -18.00
N CYS A 68 -1.04 12.18 -16.93
CA CYS A 68 -1.24 13.31 -16.01
C CYS A 68 0.02 14.12 -15.74
N LEU A 69 1.16 13.75 -16.35
CA LEU A 69 2.48 14.32 -16.10
C LEU A 69 2.92 14.21 -14.62
N GLY A 70 2.23 13.37 -13.84
CA GLY A 70 2.54 13.11 -12.45
C GLY A 70 3.86 12.36 -12.30
N ASN A 71 4.60 12.72 -11.27
CA ASN A 71 5.87 12.12 -10.92
C ASN A 71 5.78 11.15 -9.74
N GLN A 72 4.60 10.92 -9.16
CA GLN A 72 4.44 10.05 -7.99
C GLN A 72 3.89 8.69 -8.39
N PHE A 73 4.56 7.63 -7.95
CA PHE A 73 4.25 6.25 -8.23
C PHE A 73 4.31 5.39 -6.96
N ASN A 74 3.54 4.31 -6.99
CA ASN A 74 3.42 3.34 -5.92
C ASN A 74 3.84 1.98 -6.46
N ASN A 75 4.87 1.37 -5.86
CA ASN A 75 5.23 -0.01 -6.15
C ASN A 75 4.35 -0.93 -5.30
N LYS A 76 3.12 -1.20 -5.77
CA LYS A 76 2.32 -2.25 -5.14
C LYS A 76 2.95 -3.60 -5.47
N ASN A 77 3.97 -4.00 -4.72
CA ASN A 77 4.35 -5.40 -4.59
C ASN A 77 3.22 -6.04 -3.77
N ALA A 78 2.19 -6.48 -4.48
CA ALA A 78 1.16 -7.36 -3.94
C ALA A 78 1.81 -8.69 -3.53
#